data_AF-A0A0E3P3H1-F1
#
_entry.id   AF-A0A0E3P3H1-F1
#
_cell.length_a   1.000
_cell.length_b   1.000
_cell.length_c   1.000
_cell.angle_alpha   90.00
_cell.angle_beta   90.00
_cell.angle_gamma   90.00
#
_symmetry.space_group_name_H-M   'P 1'
#
loop_
_entity.id
_entity.type
_entity.pdbx_description
1 polymer ?
#
loop_
_entity_poly.entity_id
_entity_poly.type
_entity_poly.pdbx_seq_one_letter_code
_entity_poly.pdbx_strand_id
1 'polypeptide(L)'
;MTSDAFPRDDRHTALFAKLRAGTASPEEAEEFRVSHAAKSQRILEMPEEELFFVSEVEIEPPEKAIIYPTLICSKCGEGFMEPLGRVKNGEIVCIPCFEAKDE
;
A
#
# COMPACT_ATOMS: atom_id res chain seq x y z
N MET A 1 11.13 -8.40 7.60
CA MET A 1 10.54 -9.75 7.56
C MET A 1 11.59 -10.70 7.05
N THR A 2 11.93 -11.73 7.82
CA THR A 2 12.82 -12.79 7.34
C THR A 2 12.09 -13.56 6.24
N SER A 3 12.80 -13.93 5.17
CA SER A 3 12.21 -14.68 4.05
C SER A 3 11.72 -16.07 4.46
N ASP A 4 12.30 -16.63 5.53
CA ASP A 4 12.04 -17.99 5.99
C ASP A 4 10.81 -18.09 6.91
N ALA A 5 10.35 -16.97 7.50
CA ALA A 5 9.12 -16.94 8.31
C ALA A 5 7.86 -17.23 7.50
N PHE A 6 7.91 -17.03 6.17
CA PHE A 6 6.77 -17.17 5.26
C PHE A 6 7.09 -18.13 4.11
N PRO A 7 7.15 -19.45 4.36
CA PRO A 7 7.36 -20.40 3.28
C PRO A 7 6.22 -20.29 2.27
N ARG A 8 6.61 -20.29 0.99
CA ARG A 8 5.66 -20.25 -0.11
C ARG A 8 4.79 -21.49 -0.09
N ASP A 9 3.48 -21.27 -0.17
CA ASP A 9 2.47 -22.31 -0.28
C ASP A 9 1.65 -22.05 -1.54
N ASP A 10 1.96 -22.83 -2.57
CA ASP A 10 1.37 -22.69 -3.89
C ASP A 10 -0.13 -23.01 -3.89
N ARG A 11 -0.60 -23.90 -3.01
CA ARG A 11 -2.02 -24.23 -2.91
C ARG A 11 -2.82 -23.07 -2.34
N HIS A 12 -2.36 -22.51 -1.22
CA HIS A 12 -2.98 -21.31 -0.63
C HIS A 12 -2.96 -20.12 -1.60
N THR A 13 -1.87 -19.94 -2.34
CA THR A 13 -1.75 -18.91 -3.39
C THR A 13 -2.76 -19.11 -4.51
N ALA A 14 -2.90 -20.34 -5.02
CA ALA A 14 -3.85 -20.65 -6.08
C ALA A 14 -5.31 -20.46 -5.63
N LEU A 15 -5.64 -20.87 -4.40
CA LEU A 15 -6.96 -20.65 -3.80
C LEU A 15 -7.29 -19.16 -3.65
N PHE A 16 -6.32 -18.36 -3.21
CA PHE A 16 -6.47 -16.92 -3.10
C PHE A 16 -6.75 -16.27 -4.46
N ALA A 17 -6.05 -16.70 -5.51
CA ALA A 17 -6.29 -16.22 -6.87
C ALA A 17 -7.72 -16.55 -7.35
N LYS A 18 -8.22 -17.76 -7.10
CA LYS A 18 -9.60 -18.15 -7.43
C LYS A 18 -10.64 -17.33 -6.67
N LEU A 19 -10.41 -17.07 -5.38
CA LEU A 19 -11.29 -16.23 -4.56
C LEU A 19 -11.34 -14.79 -5.07
N ARG A 20 -10.17 -14.19 -5.37
CA ARG A 20 -10.11 -12.85 -5.96
C ARG A 20 -10.80 -12.75 -7.31
N ALA A 21 -10.71 -13.81 -8.12
CA ALA A 21 -11.40 -13.90 -9.40
C ALA A 21 -12.90 -14.25 -9.28
N GLY A 22 -13.40 -14.55 -8.07
CA GLY A 22 -14.80 -14.97 -7.86
C GLY A 22 -15.14 -16.34 -8.46
N THR A 23 -14.14 -17.19 -8.70
CA THR A 23 -14.28 -18.50 -9.37
C THR A 23 -14.11 -19.70 -8.43
N ALA A 24 -13.84 -19.46 -7.14
CA ALA A 24 -13.67 -20.52 -6.16
C ALA A 24 -15.00 -21.24 -5.87
N SER A 25 -14.94 -22.56 -5.77
CA SER A 25 -16.07 -23.34 -5.24
C SER A 25 -16.26 -23.09 -3.73
N PRO A 26 -17.42 -23.46 -3.14
CA PRO A 26 -17.61 -23.38 -1.68
C PRO A 26 -16.57 -24.19 -0.88
N GLU A 27 -16.14 -25.34 -1.41
CA GLU A 27 -15.11 -26.18 -0.80
C GLU A 27 -13.73 -25.51 -0.86
N GLU A 28 -13.39 -24.91 -2.01
CA GLU A 28 -12.13 -24.17 -2.17
C GLU A 28 -12.09 -22.91 -1.28
N ALA A 29 -13.23 -22.25 -1.09
CA ALA A 29 -13.36 -21.11 -0.18
C ALA A 29 -13.18 -21.51 1.29
N GLU A 30 -13.73 -22.67 1.70
CA GLU A 30 -13.52 -23.25 3.02
C GLU A 30 -12.05 -23.62 3.24
N GLU A 31 -11.44 -24.33 2.29
CA GLU A 31 -10.04 -24.74 2.37
C GLU A 31 -9.10 -23.53 2.51
N PHE A 32 -9.36 -22.47 1.73
CA PHE A 32 -8.62 -21.22 1.88
C PHE A 32 -8.81 -20.63 3.27
N ARG A 33 -10.04 -20.57 3.79
CA ARG A 33 -10.32 -19.95 5.09
C ARG A 33 -9.59 -20.66 6.21
N VAL A 34 -9.65 -22.00 6.23
CA VAL A 34 -8.98 -22.83 7.24
C VAL A 34 -7.46 -22.64 7.17
N SER A 35 -6.87 -22.79 5.98
CA SER A 35 -5.42 -22.64 5.80
C SER A 35 -4.94 -21.21 6.07
N HIS A 36 -5.73 -20.19 5.70
CA HIS A 36 -5.42 -18.79 5.98
C HIS A 36 -5.50 -18.48 7.47
N ALA A 37 -6.51 -18.96 8.18
CA ALA A 37 -6.62 -18.81 9.63
C ALA A 37 -5.46 -19.47 10.36
N ALA A 38 -5.06 -20.69 9.97
CA ALA A 38 -3.92 -21.38 10.55
C ALA A 38 -2.61 -20.61 10.36
N LYS A 39 -2.39 -20.03 9.17
CA LYS A 39 -1.22 -19.18 8.91
C LYS A 39 -1.23 -17.91 9.75
N SER A 40 -2.37 -17.23 9.84
CA SER A 40 -2.52 -16.03 10.68
C SER A 40 -2.21 -16.34 12.13
N GLN A 41 -2.74 -17.44 12.67
CA GLN A 41 -2.47 -17.84 14.05
C GLN A 41 -0.99 -18.13 14.28
N ARG A 42 -0.35 -18.85 13.36
CA ARG A 42 1.10 -19.09 13.43
C ARG A 42 1.89 -17.79 13.54
N ILE A 43 1.57 -16.78 12.72
CA ILE A 43 2.28 -15.49 12.76
C ILE A 43 2.09 -14.80 14.13
N LEU A 44 0.89 -14.87 14.69
CA LEU A 44 0.58 -14.26 15.98
C LEU A 44 1.28 -14.95 17.16
N GLU A 45 1.61 -16.23 17.02
CA GLU A 45 2.27 -17.05 18.04
C GLU A 45 3.80 -17.11 17.88
N MET A 46 4.34 -16.67 16.74
CA MET A 46 5.78 -16.71 16.48
C MET A 46 6.56 -15.70 17.34
N PRO A 47 7.77 -16.06 17.82
CA PRO A 47 8.67 -15.11 18.44
C PRO A 47 9.01 -13.93 17.52
N GLU A 48 9.23 -12.75 18.09
CA GLU A 48 9.51 -11.54 17.33
C GLU A 48 10.80 -11.63 16.52
N GLU A 49 11.79 -12.37 17.02
CA GLU A 49 13.10 -12.58 16.40
C GLU A 49 13.02 -13.46 15.15
N GLU A 50 11.98 -14.30 15.04
CA GLU A 50 11.72 -15.06 13.81
C GLU A 50 11.03 -14.19 12.75
N LEU A 51 10.28 -13.17 13.16
CA LEU A 51 9.52 -12.29 12.26
C LEU A 51 10.33 -11.08 11.79
N PHE A 52 11.14 -10.51 12.68
CA PHE A 52 11.79 -9.22 12.49
C PHE A 52 13.31 -9.34 12.66
N PHE A 53 14.03 -8.58 11.85
CA PHE A 53 15.45 -8.32 12.05
C PHE A 53 15.57 -6.88 12.55
N VAL A 54 16.14 -6.71 13.73
CA VAL A 54 16.33 -5.40 14.37
C VAL A 54 17.83 -5.19 14.53
N SER A 55 18.32 -4.05 14.03
CA SER A 55 19.72 -3.66 14.14
C SER A 55 19.82 -2.16 14.38
N GLU A 56 20.84 -1.75 15.13
CA GLU A 56 21.20 -0.34 15.24
C GLU A 56 21.77 0.15 13.90
N VAL A 57 21.35 1.36 13.50
CA VAL A 57 21.80 2.01 12.27
C VAL A 57 22.10 3.49 12.56
N GLU A 58 23.13 4.03 11.94
CA GLU A 58 23.43 5.46 11.95
C GLU A 58 22.87 6.09 10.67
N ILE A 59 21.75 6.80 10.81
CA ILE A 59 21.12 7.55 9.72
C ILE A 59 20.71 8.94 10.20
N GLU A 60 20.75 9.92 9.29
CA GLU A 60 20.13 11.21 9.57
C GLU A 60 18.61 11.04 9.56
N PRO A 61 17.90 11.49 10.62
CA PRO A 61 16.44 11.43 10.63
C PRO A 61 15.88 12.31 9.50
N PRO A 62 14.74 11.92 8.89
CA PRO A 62 14.09 12.77 7.91
C PRO A 62 13.70 14.11 8.55
N GLU A 63 13.71 15.18 7.75
CA GLU A 63 13.23 16.48 8.19
C GLU A 63 11.78 16.40 8.68
N LYS A 64 11.40 17.32 9.58
CA LYS A 64 10.02 17.39 10.07
C LYS A 64 9.06 17.65 8.91
N ALA A 65 7.90 17.00 8.95
CA ALA A 65 6.82 17.29 8.01
C ALA A 65 6.44 18.78 8.07
N ILE A 66 6.42 19.42 6.91
CA ILE A 66 6.08 20.83 6.76
C ILE A 66 4.58 20.95 6.47
N ILE A 67 3.89 21.84 7.18
CA ILE A 67 2.51 22.21 6.86
C ILE A 67 2.56 23.32 5.82
N TYR A 68 2.20 22.98 4.59
CA TYR A 68 2.12 23.94 3.49
C TYR A 68 0.73 24.59 3.43
N PRO A 69 0.64 25.84 2.95
CA PRO A 69 -0.63 26.45 2.62
C PRO A 69 -1.42 25.62 1.60
N THR A 70 -2.75 25.66 1.73
CA THR A 70 -3.66 25.11 0.71
C THR A 70 -3.86 26.13 -0.40
N LEU A 71 -3.54 25.75 -1.64
CA LEU A 71 -3.91 26.48 -2.85
C LEU A 71 -5.13 25.84 -3.49
N ILE A 72 -5.92 26.64 -4.19
CA ILE A 72 -7.09 26.16 -4.94
C ILE A 72 -6.70 26.00 -6.41
N CYS A 73 -6.98 24.83 -6.99
CA CYS A 73 -6.74 24.60 -8.41
C CYS A 73 -7.68 25.43 -9.26
N SER A 74 -7.14 26.26 -10.17
CA SER A 74 -7.94 27.09 -11.08
C SER A 74 -8.83 26.27 -12.02
N LYS A 75 -8.49 25.00 -12.30
CA LYS A 75 -9.24 24.13 -13.22
C LYS A 75 -10.35 23.30 -12.53
N CYS A 76 -10.04 22.58 -11.45
CA CYS A 76 -11.02 21.70 -10.78
C CYS A 76 -11.66 22.30 -9.51
N GLY A 77 -11.09 23.37 -8.95
CA GLY A 77 -11.57 23.99 -7.72
C GLY A 77 -11.22 23.26 -6.41
N GLU A 78 -10.50 22.14 -6.48
CA GLU A 78 -10.05 21.40 -5.28
C GLU A 78 -8.82 22.06 -4.64
N GLY A 79 -8.73 21.92 -3.31
CA GLY A 79 -7.57 22.36 -2.54
C GLY A 79 -6.42 21.37 -2.57
N PHE A 80 -5.19 21.85 -2.72
CA PHE A 80 -3.98 21.03 -2.67
C PHE A 80 -2.83 21.78 -1.98
N MET A 81 -1.80 21.07 -1.54
CA MET A 81 -0.65 21.69 -0.87
C MET A 81 0.20 22.50 -1.85
N GLU A 82 0.59 23.71 -1.47
CA GLU A 82 1.41 24.65 -2.27
C GLU A 82 2.53 24.00 -3.12
N PRO A 83 3.43 23.14 -2.59
CA PRO A 83 4.54 22.59 -3.36
C PRO A 83 4.12 21.61 -4.47
N LEU A 84 2.86 21.14 -4.47
CA LEU A 84 2.30 20.33 -5.56
C LEU A 84 1.70 21.19 -6.69
N GLY A 85 1.71 22.53 -6.55
CA GLY A 85 1.23 23.42 -7.59
C GLY A 85 2.05 23.37 -8.87
N ARG A 86 1.38 23.52 -10.00
CA ARG A 86 2.00 23.70 -11.32
C ARG A 86 1.40 24.93 -11.99
N VAL A 87 2.17 25.59 -12.86
CA VAL A 87 1.69 26.72 -13.65
C VAL A 87 1.33 26.24 -15.05
N LYS A 88 0.07 26.39 -15.45
CA LYS A 88 -0.40 26.14 -16.82
C LYS A 88 -1.16 27.38 -17.30
N ASN A 89 -0.76 27.94 -18.45
CA ASN A 89 -1.37 29.14 -19.02
C ASN A 89 -1.45 30.35 -18.05
N GLY A 90 -0.46 30.48 -17.15
CA GLY A 90 -0.42 31.54 -16.15
C GLY A 90 -1.28 31.28 -14.90
N GLU A 91 -2.00 30.17 -14.85
CA GLU A 91 -2.83 29.77 -13.70
C GLU A 91 -2.18 28.65 -12.89
N ILE A 92 -2.47 28.63 -11.59
CA ILE A 92 -2.01 27.60 -10.68
C ILE A 92 -3.00 26.42 -10.70
N VAL A 93 -2.49 25.23 -10.99
CA VAL A 93 -3.29 24.00 -11.10
C VAL A 93 -2.66 22.85 -10.30
N CYS A 94 -3.47 21.90 -9.87
CA CYS A 94 -3.01 20.65 -9.26
C CYS A 94 -2.32 19.74 -10.30
N ILE A 95 -1.50 18.79 -9.84
CA ILE A 95 -0.78 17.83 -10.70
C ILE A 95 -1.71 17.12 -11.69
N PRO A 96 -2.87 16.55 -11.28
CA PRO A 96 -3.77 15.89 -12.22
C PRO A 96 -4.28 16.82 -13.34
N CYS A 97 -4.63 18.06 -13.00
CA CYS A 97 -5.12 19.05 -13.97
C CYS A 97 -4.02 19.53 -14.93
N PHE A 98 -2.76 19.53 -14.46
CA PHE A 98 -1.59 19.85 -15.28
C PHE A 98 -1.29 18.74 -16.29
N GLU A 99 -1.33 17.48 -15.84
CA GLU A 99 -0.97 16.29 -16.64
C GLU A 99 -2.08 15.79 -17.57
N ALA A 100 -3.33 16.18 -17.32
CA ALA A 100 -4.44 15.88 -18.21
C ALA A 100 -4.11 16.35 -19.64
N LYS A 101 -4.15 15.41 -20.60
CA LYS A 101 -3.82 15.62 -22.02
C LYS A 101 -4.91 16.34 -22.82
N ASP A 102 -5.90 16.91 -22.13
CA ASP A 102 -7.04 17.57 -22.77
C ASP A 102 -6.85 19.10 -22.73
N GLU A 103 -6.35 19.61 -23.86
CA GLU A 103 -6.63 20.93 -24.43
C GLU A 103 -7.23 20.72 -25.83
#